data_AF-A0A3A8ENJ6-F1
#
_entry.id   AF-A0A3A8ENJ6-F1
#
_cell.length_a   1.000
_cell.length_b   1.000
_cell.length_c   1.000
_cell.angle_alpha   90.00
_cell.angle_beta   90.00
_cell.angle_gamma   90.00
#
_symmetry.space_group_name_H-M   'P 1'
#
loop_
_entity.id
_entity.type
_entity.pdbx_description
1 polymer ?
#
loop_
_entity_poly.entity_id
_entity_poly.type
_entity_poly.pdbx_seq_one_letter_code
_entity_poly.pdbx_strand_id
1 'polypeptide(L)'
;MPIDAVKHSFHIRRKKNDIVFQNIARLWDLGRSAPDYQSILDGLHPWNAPITLRFENVLPWLQGCIGLLFFLPLWIAPENIWSQLCLLAGLLIIGWAYLSYEQQQPIDEVIEHLENLSIGHKYQLSFNRQPQHIGVPLNTLHFIAQLKQLFPVFNQGSLSNDITRFASTVWTDENGQLHQVMVFQYHYASEIRMRDKDGNETKVKEVHKDLWGVFIFDVETQGLAITSSNKKFYYPYSYPWNSSDIQINQRLKFYGSDEMNTAKLLTPGFVLRIADFFQQREGDLLFHPHNKMLCYIGSQDLFQISSRAKSIHDISELRGHLRTFKLIALENLQRDLLLFLK
;
A
#
# COMPACT_ATOMS: atom_id res chain seq x y z
N MET A 1 44.08 8.03 -32.46
CA MET A 1 43.53 8.57 -31.20
C MET A 1 42.03 8.29 -31.11
N PRO A 2 41.63 7.18 -30.46
CA PRO A 2 40.31 7.10 -29.82
C PRO A 2 40.37 6.59 -28.37
N ILE A 3 41.55 6.20 -27.87
CA ILE A 3 41.73 5.59 -26.55
C ILE A 3 41.52 6.61 -25.41
N ASP A 4 41.88 7.88 -25.61
CA ASP A 4 41.73 8.92 -24.59
C ASP A 4 40.27 9.34 -24.39
N ALA A 5 39.47 9.38 -25.47
CA ALA A 5 38.03 9.63 -25.39
C ALA A 5 37.29 8.47 -24.69
N VAL A 6 37.73 7.23 -24.93
CA VAL A 6 37.19 6.04 -24.27
C VAL A 6 37.56 6.05 -22.78
N LYS A 7 38.84 6.25 -22.41
CA LYS A 7 39.26 6.36 -21.00
C LYS A 7 38.56 7.49 -20.26
N HIS A 8 38.41 8.65 -20.91
CA HIS A 8 37.72 9.80 -20.33
C HIS A 8 36.22 9.53 -20.15
N SER A 9 35.56 8.84 -21.08
CA SER A 9 34.14 8.49 -20.97
C SER A 9 33.87 7.42 -19.90
N PHE A 10 34.75 6.42 -19.75
CA PHE A 10 34.69 5.44 -18.66
C PHE A 10 34.89 6.10 -17.29
N HIS A 11 35.87 7.01 -17.16
CA HIS A 11 36.14 7.70 -15.89
C HIS A 11 35.02 8.67 -15.50
N ILE A 12 34.41 9.39 -16.47
CA ILE A 12 33.25 10.24 -16.20
C ILE A 12 32.06 9.40 -15.72
N ARG A 13 31.79 8.24 -16.35
CA ARG A 13 30.62 7.41 -16.00
C ARG A 13 30.73 6.81 -14.61
N ARG A 14 31.91 6.29 -14.25
CA ARG A 14 32.16 5.85 -12.87
C ARG A 14 31.88 6.98 -11.88
N LYS A 15 32.41 8.18 -12.15
CA LYS A 15 32.16 9.38 -11.34
C LYS A 15 30.68 9.78 -11.27
N LYS A 16 29.92 9.64 -12.36
CA LYS A 16 28.48 9.93 -12.38
C LYS A 16 27.65 8.92 -11.60
N ASN A 17 27.92 7.62 -11.76
CA ASN A 17 27.27 6.59 -10.95
C ASN A 17 27.68 6.71 -9.47
N ASP A 18 28.94 7.07 -9.17
CA ASP A 18 29.40 7.37 -7.81
C ASP A 18 28.60 8.53 -7.19
N ILE A 19 28.27 9.57 -7.96
CA ILE A 19 27.41 10.67 -7.50
C ILE A 19 26.00 10.16 -7.19
N VAL A 20 25.43 9.27 -8.02
CA VAL A 20 24.12 8.66 -7.75
C VAL A 20 24.17 7.84 -6.45
N PHE A 21 25.22 7.05 -6.23
CA PHE A 21 25.40 6.32 -4.97
C PHE A 21 25.55 7.24 -3.75
N GLN A 22 26.29 8.34 -3.88
CA GLN A 22 26.38 9.36 -2.82
C GLN A 22 25.02 10.01 -2.54
N ASN A 23 24.23 10.26 -3.58
CA ASN A 23 22.88 10.80 -3.42
C ASN A 23 21.97 9.81 -2.69
N ILE A 24 22.00 8.53 -3.06
CA ILE A 24 21.25 7.45 -2.39
C ILE A 24 21.65 7.37 -0.90
N ALA A 25 22.95 7.40 -0.59
CA ALA A 25 23.44 7.36 0.79
C ALA A 25 22.94 8.57 1.60
N ARG A 26 23.02 9.78 1.03
CA ARG A 26 22.52 11.00 1.69
C ARG A 26 21.00 10.99 1.88
N LEU A 27 20.25 10.40 0.96
CA LEU A 27 18.80 10.23 1.10
C LEU A 27 18.44 9.24 2.21
N TRP A 28 19.19 8.14 2.36
CA TRP A 28 19.06 7.23 3.51
C TRP A 28 19.36 7.94 4.83
N ASP A 29 20.44 8.72 4.90
CA ASP A 29 20.80 9.47 6.11
C ASP A 29 19.75 10.54 6.45
N LEU A 30 19.19 11.20 5.43
CA LEU A 30 18.08 12.12 5.60
C LEU A 30 16.85 11.42 6.18
N GLY A 31 16.46 10.26 5.64
CA GLY A 31 15.33 9.48 6.15
C GLY A 31 15.51 9.01 7.60
N ARG A 32 16.75 8.71 8.01
CA ARG A 32 17.07 8.30 9.40
C ARG A 32 17.10 9.45 10.39
N SER A 33 17.49 10.65 9.94
CA SER A 33 17.73 11.81 10.82
C SER A 33 16.57 12.80 10.89
N ALA A 34 15.66 12.80 9.90
CA ALA A 34 14.55 13.73 9.86
C ALA A 34 13.52 13.43 10.96
N PRO A 35 13.23 14.39 11.86
CA PRO A 35 12.23 14.21 12.93
C PRO A 35 10.79 14.32 12.43
N ASP A 36 10.56 15.07 11.35
CA ASP A 36 9.24 15.38 10.83
C ASP A 36 9.21 15.48 9.29
N TYR A 37 8.00 15.58 8.75
CA TYR A 37 7.76 15.68 7.31
C TYR A 37 8.45 16.88 6.67
N GLN A 38 8.46 18.04 7.35
CA GLN A 38 9.06 19.26 6.81
C GLN A 38 10.59 19.14 6.72
N SER A 39 11.23 18.52 7.73
CA SER A 39 12.68 18.24 7.70
C SER A 39 13.08 17.36 6.52
N ILE A 40 12.23 16.40 6.12
CA ILE A 40 12.45 15.59 4.90
C ILE A 40 12.43 16.51 3.66
N LEU A 41 11.42 17.37 3.53
CA LEU A 41 11.30 18.26 2.37
C LEU A 41 12.40 19.33 2.29
N ASP A 42 12.85 19.82 3.44
CA ASP A 42 13.92 20.81 3.56
C ASP A 42 15.29 20.18 3.30
N GLY A 43 15.51 18.93 3.71
CA GLY A 43 16.74 18.18 3.39
C GLY A 43 16.94 17.92 1.90
N LEU A 44 15.85 17.92 1.12
CA LEU A 44 15.88 17.78 -0.35
C LEU A 44 16.14 19.11 -1.07
N HIS A 45 16.08 20.26 -0.38
CA HIS A 45 16.33 21.56 -1.00
C HIS A 45 16.83 22.64 -0.02
N PRO A 46 18.02 23.24 -0.27
CA PRO A 46 18.86 23.08 -1.46
C PRO A 46 19.77 21.86 -1.37
N TRP A 47 19.85 21.07 -2.45
CA TRP A 47 20.68 19.86 -2.46
C TRP A 47 22.19 20.16 -2.49
N ASN A 48 22.62 21.29 -3.05
CA ASN A 48 24.02 21.72 -3.13
C ASN A 48 24.99 20.69 -3.76
N ALA A 49 24.47 19.78 -4.60
CA ALA A 49 25.21 18.77 -5.36
C ALA A 49 24.43 18.43 -6.65
N PRO A 50 24.98 17.65 -7.59
CA PRO A 50 24.22 17.20 -8.75
C PRO A 50 23.01 16.37 -8.32
N ILE A 51 21.82 16.73 -8.80
CA ILE A 51 20.54 16.18 -8.35
C ILE A 51 20.14 14.84 -8.96
N THR A 52 21.02 14.22 -9.75
CA THR A 52 20.70 13.03 -10.55
C THR A 52 20.46 11.79 -9.68
N LEU A 53 19.34 11.09 -9.92
CA LEU A 53 18.94 9.81 -9.33
C LEU A 53 18.70 8.76 -10.43
N ARG A 54 19.58 8.70 -11.43
CA ARG A 54 19.50 7.72 -12.52
C ARG A 54 20.89 7.24 -12.91
N PHE A 55 21.09 5.92 -12.92
CA PHE A 55 22.33 5.32 -13.40
C PHE A 55 22.49 5.43 -14.92
N GLU A 56 23.70 5.70 -15.39
CA GLU A 56 24.02 5.79 -16.82
C GLU A 56 24.39 4.42 -17.42
N ASN A 57 23.37 3.65 -17.83
CA ASN A 57 23.54 2.29 -18.38
C ASN A 57 23.66 2.22 -19.91
N VAL A 58 24.08 3.29 -20.58
CA VAL A 58 24.21 3.31 -22.05
C VAL A 58 25.34 2.40 -22.55
N LEU A 59 26.45 2.28 -21.80
CA LEU A 59 27.58 1.43 -22.23
C LEU A 59 27.26 -0.06 -22.14
N PRO A 60 26.74 -0.56 -21.00
CA PRO A 60 26.35 -1.96 -20.90
C PRO A 60 25.36 -2.35 -21.98
N TRP A 61 24.42 -1.46 -22.31
CA TRP A 61 23.45 -1.73 -23.37
C TRP A 61 24.11 -1.83 -24.75
N LEU A 62 24.99 -0.88 -25.11
CA LEU A 62 25.76 -0.95 -26.37
C LEU A 62 26.66 -2.19 -26.42
N GLN A 63 27.33 -2.53 -25.31
CA GLN A 63 28.15 -3.74 -25.21
C GLN A 63 27.31 -5.00 -25.40
N GLY A 64 26.11 -5.07 -24.81
CA GLY A 64 25.16 -6.16 -25.02
C GLY A 64 24.77 -6.29 -26.49
N CYS A 65 24.43 -5.18 -27.16
CA CYS A 65 24.11 -5.18 -28.60
C CYS A 65 25.30 -5.64 -29.46
N ILE A 66 26.50 -5.14 -29.17
CA ILE A 66 27.72 -5.55 -29.88
C ILE A 66 27.97 -7.04 -29.65
N GLY A 67 27.88 -7.51 -28.41
CA GLY A 67 28.04 -8.91 -28.05
C GLY A 67 27.06 -9.83 -28.80
N LEU A 68 25.81 -9.40 -29.00
CA LEU A 68 24.83 -10.14 -29.81
C LEU A 68 25.21 -10.20 -31.30
N LEU A 69 25.79 -9.15 -31.86
CA LEU A 69 26.26 -9.15 -33.26
C LEU A 69 27.39 -10.16 -33.49
N PHE A 70 28.20 -10.46 -32.46
CA PHE A 70 29.24 -11.48 -32.53
C PHE A 70 28.71 -12.92 -32.68
N PHE A 71 27.40 -13.15 -32.53
CA PHE A 71 26.77 -14.45 -32.79
C PHE A 71 26.41 -14.67 -34.28
N LEU A 72 26.36 -13.61 -35.09
CA LEU A 72 26.00 -13.70 -36.51
C LEU A 72 26.90 -14.65 -37.33
N PRO A 73 28.23 -14.72 -37.12
CA PRO A 73 29.10 -15.62 -37.88
C PRO A 73 28.79 -17.11 -37.71
N LEU A 74 28.17 -17.53 -36.59
CA LEU A 74 27.76 -18.93 -36.38
C LEU A 74 26.69 -19.39 -37.37
N TRP A 75 25.83 -18.47 -37.81
CA TRP A 75 24.79 -18.77 -38.79
C TRP A 75 25.34 -18.98 -40.19
N ILE A 76 26.52 -18.43 -40.49
CA ILE A 76 27.11 -18.45 -41.83
C ILE A 76 28.13 -19.59 -41.96
N ALA A 77 28.96 -19.82 -40.95
CA ALA A 77 30.02 -20.84 -40.98
C ALA A 77 30.26 -21.45 -39.59
N PRO A 78 29.40 -22.37 -39.13
CA PRO A 78 29.44 -22.90 -37.75
C PRO A 78 30.70 -23.71 -37.45
N GLU A 79 31.26 -24.41 -38.44
CA GLU A 79 32.45 -25.27 -38.30
C GLU A 79 33.77 -24.48 -38.33
N ASN A 80 33.73 -23.17 -38.56
CA ASN A 80 34.93 -22.36 -38.66
C ASN A 80 35.48 -22.01 -37.26
N ILE A 81 36.76 -22.28 -37.01
CA ILE A 81 37.43 -21.91 -35.76
C ILE A 81 37.27 -20.41 -35.43
N TRP A 82 37.25 -19.56 -36.46
CA TRP A 82 37.05 -18.12 -36.28
C TRP A 82 35.62 -17.76 -35.82
N SER A 83 34.59 -18.52 -36.21
CA SER A 83 33.23 -18.28 -35.74
C SER A 83 33.05 -18.72 -34.29
N GLN A 84 33.72 -19.81 -33.88
CA GLN A 84 33.77 -20.25 -32.48
C GLN A 84 34.51 -19.24 -31.57
N LEU A 85 35.61 -18.64 -32.06
CA LEU A 85 36.31 -17.57 -31.34
C LEU A 85 35.45 -16.30 -31.22
N CYS A 86 34.71 -15.93 -32.27
CA CYS A 86 33.74 -14.84 -32.21
C CYS A 86 32.65 -15.07 -31.17
N LEU A 87 32.14 -16.30 -31.04
CA LEU A 87 31.18 -16.68 -29.99
C LEU A 87 31.75 -16.40 -28.60
N LEU A 88 32.98 -16.86 -28.34
CA LEU A 88 33.63 -16.71 -27.05
C LEU A 88 33.86 -15.23 -26.72
N ALA A 89 34.29 -14.44 -27.71
CA ALA A 89 34.41 -12.98 -27.57
C ALA A 89 33.05 -12.31 -27.28
N GLY A 90 31.99 -12.70 -27.99
CA GLY A 90 30.63 -12.21 -27.76
C GLY A 90 30.13 -12.51 -26.35
N LEU A 91 30.35 -13.74 -25.85
CA LEU A 91 30.01 -14.12 -24.47
C LEU A 91 30.78 -13.31 -23.42
N LEU A 92 32.07 -13.08 -23.63
CA LEU A 92 32.87 -12.24 -22.73
C LEU A 92 32.37 -10.79 -22.71
N ILE A 93 32.00 -10.23 -23.86
CA ILE A 93 31.45 -8.87 -23.96
C ILE A 93 30.10 -8.79 -23.25
N ILE A 94 29.22 -9.77 -23.44
CA ILE A 94 27.91 -9.82 -22.74
C ILE A 94 28.12 -10.00 -21.23
N GLY A 95 29.03 -10.87 -20.81
CA GLY A 95 29.38 -11.04 -19.39
C GLY A 95 29.92 -9.75 -18.78
N TRP A 96 30.75 -9.01 -19.51
CA TRP A 96 31.25 -7.71 -19.09
C TRP A 96 30.15 -6.64 -19.03
N ALA A 97 29.23 -6.65 -20.00
CA ALA A 97 28.05 -5.78 -20.01
C ALA A 97 27.18 -6.02 -18.77
N TYR A 98 26.93 -7.29 -18.42
CA TYR A 98 26.18 -7.67 -17.23
C TYR A 98 26.85 -7.17 -15.95
N LEU A 99 28.16 -7.36 -15.80
CA LEU A 99 28.91 -6.89 -14.63
C LEU A 99 28.96 -5.36 -14.52
N SER A 100 28.86 -4.64 -15.64
CA SER A 100 28.90 -3.18 -15.68
C SER A 100 27.51 -2.52 -15.59
N TYR A 101 26.45 -3.32 -15.58
CA TYR A 101 25.07 -2.82 -15.53
C TYR A 101 24.66 -2.53 -14.09
N GLU A 102 24.29 -1.27 -13.82
CA GLU A 102 23.79 -0.86 -12.50
C GLU A 102 22.27 -0.98 -12.43
N GLN A 103 21.77 -1.67 -11.42
CA GLN A 103 20.34 -1.84 -11.22
C GLN A 103 19.70 -0.59 -10.61
N GLN A 104 18.46 -0.29 -11.00
CA GLN A 104 17.72 0.85 -10.46
C GLN A 104 17.16 0.60 -9.05
N GLN A 105 17.10 -0.67 -8.61
CA GLN A 105 16.52 -1.09 -7.34
C GLN A 105 16.94 -0.26 -6.11
N PRO A 106 18.23 0.12 -5.90
CA PRO A 106 18.62 0.93 -4.75
C PRO A 106 18.00 2.34 -4.72
N ILE A 107 17.69 2.90 -5.89
CA ILE A 107 17.00 4.20 -6.01
C ILE A 107 15.54 4.03 -5.61
N ASP A 108 14.88 3.01 -6.17
CA ASP A 108 13.47 2.72 -5.91
C ASP A 108 13.23 2.42 -4.42
N GLU A 109 14.13 1.66 -3.78
CA GLU A 109 14.08 1.36 -2.34
C GLU A 109 14.19 2.61 -1.46
N VAL A 110 15.11 3.53 -1.79
CA VAL A 110 15.24 4.81 -1.06
C VAL A 110 13.99 5.67 -1.22
N ILE A 111 13.46 5.75 -2.44
CA ILE A 111 12.27 6.55 -2.73
C ILE A 111 11.08 5.97 -1.95
N GLU A 112 10.87 4.66 -2.01
CA GLU A 112 9.83 3.97 -1.26
C GLU A 112 9.99 4.16 0.25
N HIS A 113 11.22 4.13 0.76
CA HIS A 113 11.49 4.40 2.16
C HIS A 113 11.09 5.82 2.58
N LEU A 114 11.54 6.84 1.83
CA LEU A 114 11.20 8.24 2.11
C LEU A 114 9.71 8.53 1.92
N GLU A 115 9.07 7.86 0.97
CA GLU A 115 7.62 7.92 0.76
C GLU A 115 6.86 7.37 1.95
N ASN A 116 7.21 6.18 2.45
CA ASN A 116 6.60 5.57 3.62
C ASN A 116 6.80 6.42 4.89
N LEU A 117 7.99 7.00 5.08
CA LEU A 117 8.25 7.94 6.17
C LEU A 117 7.40 9.20 6.04
N SER A 118 7.34 9.78 4.84
CA SER A 118 6.56 10.98 4.56
C SER A 118 5.06 10.75 4.81
N ILE A 119 4.52 9.58 4.42
CA ILE A 119 3.16 9.17 4.75
C ILE A 119 2.97 9.10 6.26
N GLY A 120 3.90 8.42 6.96
CA GLY A 120 3.90 8.29 8.42
C GLY A 120 3.80 9.63 9.12
N HIS A 121 4.65 10.59 8.76
CA HIS A 121 4.65 11.92 9.38
C HIS A 121 3.46 12.78 8.95
N LYS A 122 3.13 12.84 7.65
CA LYS A 122 2.07 13.70 7.11
C LYS A 122 0.69 13.35 7.66
N TYR A 123 0.39 12.05 7.81
CA TYR A 123 -0.89 11.55 8.30
C TYR A 123 -0.83 11.08 9.76
N GLN A 124 0.29 11.32 10.45
CA GLN A 124 0.54 10.89 11.83
C GLN A 124 0.31 9.37 12.03
N LEU A 125 0.62 8.59 11.01
CA LEU A 125 0.44 7.14 10.99
C LEU A 125 1.63 6.46 11.67
N SER A 126 1.39 5.98 12.88
CA SER A 126 2.32 5.16 13.64
C SER A 126 2.20 3.70 13.22
N PHE A 127 2.94 3.31 12.18
CA PHE A 127 2.95 1.94 11.66
C PHE A 127 3.40 0.92 12.71
N ASN A 128 2.73 -0.24 12.72
CA ASN A 128 3.01 -1.37 13.61
C ASN A 128 2.96 -1.04 15.12
N ARG A 129 2.32 0.07 15.51
CA ARG A 129 2.13 0.49 16.90
C ARG A 129 0.66 0.43 17.30
N GLN A 130 0.41 0.14 18.57
CA GLN A 130 -0.92 0.12 19.17
C GLN A 130 -1.43 1.54 19.45
N PRO A 131 -2.75 1.75 19.51
CA PRO A 131 -3.35 3.00 19.99
C PRO A 131 -2.92 3.31 21.43
N GLN A 132 -2.62 4.58 21.71
CA GLN A 132 -1.99 4.99 22.98
C GLN A 132 -2.88 4.81 24.23
N HIS A 133 -4.21 4.72 24.05
CA HIS A 133 -5.17 4.57 25.15
C HIS A 133 -5.26 3.14 25.71
N ILE A 134 -4.66 2.15 25.03
CA ILE A 134 -4.66 0.77 25.50
C ILE A 134 -3.56 0.65 26.57
N GLY A 135 -3.97 0.76 27.83
CA GLY A 135 -3.06 0.96 28.97
C GLY A 135 -2.01 -0.12 29.21
N VAL A 136 -2.14 -1.32 28.61
CA VAL A 136 -1.12 -2.36 28.68
C VAL A 136 -0.56 -2.59 27.27
N PRO A 137 0.74 -2.38 27.03
CA PRO A 137 1.36 -2.70 25.75
C PRO A 137 1.33 -4.23 25.57
N LEU A 138 0.40 -4.70 24.75
CA LEU A 138 0.34 -6.11 24.36
C LEU A 138 1.46 -6.37 23.35
N ASN A 139 1.86 -7.63 23.16
CA ASN A 139 2.59 -7.98 21.95
C ASN A 139 1.69 -7.68 20.74
N THR A 140 2.23 -7.01 19.72
CA THR A 140 1.54 -6.66 18.48
C THR A 140 0.73 -7.83 17.90
N LEU A 141 1.29 -9.04 17.89
CA LEU A 141 0.59 -10.22 17.37
C LEU A 141 -0.66 -10.58 18.20
N HIS A 142 -0.55 -10.52 19.52
CA HIS A 142 -1.68 -10.80 20.42
C HIS A 142 -2.76 -9.73 20.30
N PHE A 143 -2.37 -8.47 20.18
CA PHE A 143 -3.31 -7.37 19.97
C PHE A 143 -4.12 -7.53 18.69
N ILE A 144 -3.46 -7.83 17.57
CA ILE A 144 -4.12 -8.06 16.29
C ILE A 144 -5.04 -9.29 16.35
N ALA A 145 -4.60 -10.37 16.98
CA ALA A 145 -5.43 -11.56 17.17
C ALA A 145 -6.70 -11.24 17.99
N GLN A 146 -6.56 -10.47 19.07
CA GLN A 146 -7.70 -10.04 19.89
C GLN A 146 -8.66 -9.16 19.10
N LEU A 147 -8.17 -8.15 18.36
CA LEU A 147 -9.00 -7.29 17.53
C LEU A 147 -9.78 -8.07 16.47
N LYS A 148 -9.13 -9.04 15.82
CA LYS A 148 -9.80 -9.91 14.84
C LYS A 148 -10.93 -10.73 15.47
N GLN A 149 -10.78 -11.18 16.72
CA GLN A 149 -11.81 -11.92 17.43
C GLN A 149 -13.02 -11.04 17.81
N LEU A 150 -12.84 -9.72 17.95
CA LEU A 150 -13.92 -8.80 18.28
C LEU A 150 -14.95 -8.64 17.15
N PHE A 151 -14.55 -8.84 15.90
CA PHE A 151 -15.44 -8.64 14.75
C PHE A 151 -15.52 -9.88 13.86
N PRO A 152 -16.72 -10.35 13.51
CA PRO A 152 -16.91 -11.54 12.68
C PRO A 152 -16.40 -11.38 11.24
N VAL A 153 -16.05 -10.16 10.83
CA VAL A 153 -15.63 -9.84 9.45
C VAL A 153 -14.24 -10.34 9.10
N PHE A 154 -13.40 -10.71 10.07
CA PHE A 154 -11.99 -11.08 9.87
C PHE A 154 -11.73 -12.56 9.59
N ASN A 155 -12.77 -13.33 9.26
CA ASN A 155 -12.70 -14.75 8.91
C ASN A 155 -13.31 -15.00 7.52
N GLN A 156 -12.92 -14.22 6.50
CA GLN A 156 -13.45 -14.36 5.13
C GLN A 156 -12.77 -15.46 4.32
N GLY A 157 -11.47 -15.64 4.52
CA GLY A 157 -10.63 -16.62 3.84
C GLY A 157 -10.80 -18.03 4.42
N SER A 158 -10.75 -19.04 3.55
CA SER A 158 -10.72 -20.43 3.98
C SER A 158 -9.31 -20.92 4.34
N LEU A 159 -8.27 -20.27 3.79
CA LEU A 159 -6.87 -20.67 3.97
C LEU A 159 -6.13 -19.73 4.93
N SER A 160 -6.22 -18.41 4.69
CA SER A 160 -5.53 -17.40 5.49
C SER A 160 -6.40 -16.17 5.70
N ASN A 161 -6.14 -15.46 6.80
CA ASN A 161 -6.89 -14.29 7.23
C ASN A 161 -5.94 -13.43 8.06
N ASP A 162 -5.32 -12.41 7.50
CA ASP A 162 -4.21 -11.72 8.14
C ASP A 162 -4.35 -10.21 8.01
N ILE A 163 -4.08 -9.48 9.10
CA ILE A 163 -3.90 -8.03 9.02
C ILE A 163 -2.42 -7.80 8.73
N THR A 164 -2.09 -7.53 7.47
CA THR A 164 -0.72 -7.49 6.95
C THR A 164 -0.02 -6.17 7.22
N ARG A 165 -0.78 -5.07 7.19
CA ARG A 165 -0.27 -3.71 7.44
C ARG A 165 -1.26 -2.97 8.33
N PHE A 166 -0.78 -2.29 9.37
CA PHE A 166 -1.63 -1.42 10.19
C PHE A 166 -0.85 -0.23 10.74
N ALA A 167 -1.56 0.85 11.05
CA ALA A 167 -1.02 2.06 11.64
C ALA A 167 -2.03 2.71 12.59
N SER A 168 -1.55 3.18 13.74
CA SER A 168 -2.37 3.95 14.69
C SER A 168 -2.23 5.44 14.43
N THR A 169 -3.31 6.19 14.58
CA THR A 169 -3.38 7.65 14.45
C THR A 169 -4.47 8.21 15.35
N VAL A 170 -4.52 9.52 15.50
CA VAL A 170 -5.57 10.22 16.24
C VAL A 170 -6.22 11.21 15.30
N TRP A 171 -7.54 11.11 15.17
CA TRP A 171 -8.34 12.07 14.42
C TRP A 171 -9.03 13.02 15.39
N THR A 172 -9.09 14.30 15.03
CA THR A 172 -9.82 15.31 15.80
C THR A 172 -11.07 15.69 15.02
N ASP A 173 -12.23 15.65 15.67
CA ASP A 173 -13.48 16.13 15.06
C ASP A 173 -13.53 17.68 15.07
N GLU A 174 -14.59 18.25 14.50
CA GLU A 174 -14.80 19.71 14.49
C GLU A 174 -15.02 20.31 15.90
N ASN A 175 -15.45 19.49 16.86
CA ASN A 175 -15.72 19.91 18.24
C ASN A 175 -14.50 19.80 19.16
N GLY A 176 -13.36 19.31 18.64
CA GLY A 176 -12.13 19.08 19.41
C GLY A 176 -12.07 17.74 20.14
N GLN A 177 -13.03 16.84 19.94
CA GLN A 177 -12.99 15.46 20.42
C GLN A 177 -11.94 14.65 19.67
N LEU A 178 -11.12 13.94 20.44
CA LEU A 178 -10.07 13.07 19.91
C LEU A 178 -10.61 11.64 19.76
N HIS A 179 -10.50 11.12 18.55
CA HIS A 179 -10.80 9.73 18.21
C HIS A 179 -9.50 8.98 17.96
N GLN A 180 -9.26 7.93 18.74
CA GLN A 180 -8.16 7.01 18.49
C GLN A 180 -8.56 6.11 17.33
N VAL A 181 -7.68 5.98 16.34
CA VAL A 181 -7.98 5.25 15.10
C VAL A 181 -6.83 4.31 14.75
N MET A 182 -7.17 3.10 14.31
CA MET A 182 -6.22 2.18 13.70
C MET A 182 -6.62 1.89 12.26
N VAL A 183 -5.81 2.33 11.30
CA VAL A 183 -5.95 2.03 9.88
C VAL A 183 -5.28 0.68 9.59
N PHE A 184 -5.91 -0.17 8.80
CA PHE A 184 -5.39 -1.50 8.50
C PHE A 184 -5.64 -1.97 7.07
N GLN A 185 -4.81 -2.92 6.64
CA GLN A 185 -4.98 -3.77 5.46
C GLN A 185 -5.19 -5.20 5.95
N TYR A 186 -6.25 -5.82 5.46
CA TYR A 186 -6.63 -7.19 5.73
C TYR A 186 -6.54 -8.01 4.43
N HIS A 187 -5.70 -9.03 4.46
CA HIS A 187 -5.50 -9.99 3.39
C HIS A 187 -6.19 -11.30 3.74
N TYR A 188 -6.89 -11.89 2.77
CA TYR A 188 -7.40 -13.26 2.93
C TYR A 188 -7.24 -14.07 1.66
N ALA A 189 -6.99 -15.36 1.85
CA ALA A 189 -6.90 -16.33 0.77
C ALA A 189 -8.02 -17.38 0.92
N SER A 190 -8.67 -17.68 -0.20
CA SER A 190 -9.70 -18.71 -0.29
C SER A 190 -9.40 -19.70 -1.38
N GLU A 191 -9.72 -20.96 -1.12
CA GLU A 191 -9.65 -22.04 -2.09
C GLU A 191 -10.97 -22.10 -2.88
N ILE A 192 -10.93 -21.88 -4.19
CA ILE A 192 -12.11 -22.02 -5.05
C ILE A 192 -11.94 -23.27 -5.92
N ARG A 193 -12.89 -24.20 -5.78
CA ARG A 193 -12.98 -25.40 -6.60
C ARG A 193 -13.74 -25.08 -7.90
N MET A 194 -13.04 -25.03 -9.01
CA MET A 194 -13.65 -24.83 -10.33
C MET A 194 -13.93 -26.18 -10.98
N ARG A 195 -15.20 -26.46 -11.30
CA ARG A 195 -15.54 -27.60 -12.16
C ARG A 195 -15.16 -27.27 -13.59
N ASP A 196 -14.46 -28.17 -14.25
CA ASP A 196 -14.19 -28.05 -15.68
C ASP A 196 -15.49 -28.15 -16.49
N LYS A 197 -15.48 -27.63 -17.72
CA LYS A 197 -16.63 -27.67 -18.65
C LYS A 197 -17.09 -29.10 -18.96
N ASP A 198 -16.20 -30.08 -18.79
CA ASP A 198 -16.45 -31.51 -19.06
C ASP A 198 -16.81 -32.33 -17.81
N GLY A 199 -17.03 -31.69 -16.65
CA GLY A 199 -17.62 -32.33 -15.47
C GLY A 199 -16.68 -33.22 -14.63
N ASN A 200 -15.40 -33.34 -14.96
CA ASN A 200 -14.40 -34.05 -14.14
C ASN A 200 -13.24 -33.13 -13.66
N GLU A 201 -12.67 -33.53 -12.54
CA GLU A 201 -11.66 -32.90 -11.66
C GLU A 201 -11.75 -31.38 -11.40
N THR A 202 -11.79 -31.06 -10.12
CA THR A 202 -11.93 -29.69 -9.62
C THR A 202 -10.55 -29.03 -9.59
N LYS A 203 -10.26 -28.11 -10.51
CA LYS A 203 -9.06 -27.28 -10.38
C LYS A 203 -9.24 -26.41 -9.14
N VAL A 204 -8.39 -26.68 -8.16
CA VAL A 204 -8.25 -25.88 -6.95
C VAL A 204 -7.47 -24.63 -7.32
N LYS A 205 -8.11 -23.46 -7.24
CA LYS A 205 -7.44 -22.17 -7.41
C LYS A 205 -7.47 -21.40 -6.09
N GLU A 206 -6.30 -21.01 -5.63
CA GLU A 206 -6.16 -20.05 -4.54
C GLU A 206 -6.46 -18.64 -5.05
N VAL A 207 -7.35 -17.93 -4.35
CA VAL A 207 -7.73 -16.54 -4.66
C VAL A 207 -7.39 -15.68 -3.46
N HIS A 208 -6.49 -14.73 -3.70
CA HIS A 208 -6.07 -13.72 -2.74
C HIS A 208 -6.89 -12.44 -2.93
N LYS A 209 -7.31 -11.84 -1.81
CA LYS A 209 -8.02 -10.56 -1.80
C LYS A 209 -7.52 -9.69 -0.66
N ASP A 210 -7.43 -8.40 -0.93
CA ASP A 210 -7.11 -7.36 0.03
C ASP A 210 -8.34 -6.49 0.29
N LEU A 211 -8.54 -6.16 1.55
CA LEU A 211 -9.51 -5.18 2.04
C LEU A 211 -8.78 -4.20 2.96
N TRP A 212 -9.34 -3.02 3.12
CA TRP A 212 -8.77 -1.99 3.98
C TRP A 212 -9.86 -1.39 4.84
N GLY A 213 -9.47 -0.91 6.00
CA GLY A 213 -10.43 -0.45 6.97
C GLY A 213 -9.83 0.35 8.10
N VAL A 214 -10.70 0.77 9.00
CA VAL A 214 -10.32 1.47 10.22
C VAL A 214 -11.07 0.92 11.41
N PHE A 215 -10.39 0.83 12.54
CA PHE A 215 -11.01 0.74 13.85
C PHE A 215 -11.02 2.11 14.49
N ILE A 216 -12.17 2.53 15.01
CA ILE A 216 -12.31 3.73 15.84
C ILE A 216 -12.70 3.29 17.23
N PHE A 217 -11.96 3.75 18.23
CA PHE A 217 -12.17 3.43 19.63
C PHE A 217 -13.01 4.52 20.31
N ASP A 218 -13.62 4.17 21.44
CA ASP A 218 -14.46 5.04 22.27
C ASP A 218 -15.72 5.57 21.56
N VAL A 219 -16.30 4.77 20.67
CA VAL A 219 -17.56 5.08 19.97
C VAL A 219 -18.76 4.67 20.83
N GLU A 220 -19.73 5.59 21.03
CA GLU A 220 -20.90 5.36 21.88
C GLU A 220 -21.93 4.41 21.29
N THR A 221 -22.08 4.42 19.96
CA THR A 221 -22.98 3.52 19.24
C THR A 221 -22.51 2.08 19.37
N GLN A 222 -23.43 1.15 19.65
CA GLN A 222 -23.12 -0.26 19.90
C GLN A 222 -24.10 -1.18 19.19
N GLY A 223 -23.65 -2.40 18.89
CA GLY A 223 -24.53 -3.51 18.54
C GLY A 223 -25.21 -3.41 17.18
N LEU A 224 -24.61 -2.71 16.22
CA LEU A 224 -25.17 -2.51 14.89
C LEU A 224 -24.16 -2.89 13.82
N ALA A 225 -24.58 -3.65 12.82
CA ALA A 225 -23.80 -3.95 11.62
C ALA A 225 -24.56 -3.51 10.38
N ILE A 226 -23.87 -2.82 9.47
CA ILE A 226 -24.38 -2.37 8.18
C ILE A 226 -23.49 -2.95 7.10
N THR A 227 -24.09 -3.45 6.03
CA THR A 227 -23.35 -3.87 4.84
C THR A 227 -23.99 -3.31 3.59
N SER A 228 -23.17 -2.83 2.67
CA SER A 228 -23.59 -2.54 1.30
C SER A 228 -23.51 -3.76 0.38
N SER A 229 -22.98 -4.87 0.90
CA SER A 229 -22.92 -6.14 0.17
C SER A 229 -24.18 -6.95 0.43
N ASN A 230 -24.54 -7.86 -0.48
CA ASN A 230 -25.70 -8.73 -0.31
C ASN A 230 -25.48 -9.86 0.74
N LYS A 231 -24.60 -9.63 1.72
CA LYS A 231 -24.20 -10.55 2.78
C LYS A 231 -25.23 -10.55 3.93
N LYS A 232 -25.25 -11.64 4.68
CA LYS A 232 -25.98 -11.75 5.96
C LYS A 232 -24.98 -11.75 7.10
N PHE A 233 -25.30 -11.04 8.17
CA PHE A 233 -24.60 -11.21 9.43
C PHE A 233 -25.30 -12.26 10.30
N TYR A 234 -24.50 -12.88 11.15
CA TYR A 234 -24.93 -13.84 12.15
C TYR A 234 -24.56 -13.28 13.53
N TYR A 235 -24.63 -14.10 14.58
CA TYR A 235 -24.21 -13.70 15.92
C TYR A 235 -22.87 -12.94 15.90
N PRO A 236 -22.75 -11.79 16.57
CA PRO A 236 -23.74 -11.18 17.47
C PRO A 236 -24.81 -10.30 16.79
N TYR A 237 -24.81 -10.13 15.47
CA TYR A 237 -25.75 -9.27 14.72
C TYR A 237 -26.84 -10.10 14.03
N SER A 238 -27.66 -10.79 14.80
CA SER A 238 -28.66 -11.74 14.29
C SER A 238 -29.98 -11.11 13.84
N TYR A 239 -30.25 -9.85 14.17
CA TYR A 239 -31.56 -9.22 13.95
C TYR A 239 -31.57 -8.34 12.72
N PRO A 240 -32.07 -8.79 11.55
CA PRO A 240 -32.20 -7.93 10.38
C PRO A 240 -33.20 -6.81 10.65
N TRP A 241 -32.87 -5.60 10.22
CA TRP A 241 -33.75 -4.43 10.31
C TRP A 241 -33.92 -3.77 8.95
N ASN A 242 -35.12 -3.28 8.69
CA ASN A 242 -35.44 -2.47 7.52
C ASN A 242 -35.80 -1.07 7.99
N SER A 243 -35.16 -0.05 7.41
CA SER A 243 -35.57 1.33 7.63
C SER A 243 -36.92 1.62 6.96
N SER A 244 -37.51 2.78 7.24
CA SER A 244 -38.71 3.23 6.52
C SER A 244 -38.44 3.61 5.06
N ASP A 245 -37.18 3.80 4.66
CA ASP A 245 -36.80 4.18 3.31
C ASP A 245 -36.44 2.95 2.46
N ILE A 246 -37.27 2.70 1.44
CA ILE A 246 -37.11 1.57 0.53
C ILE A 246 -35.83 1.67 -0.30
N GLN A 247 -35.44 2.88 -0.72
CA GLN A 247 -34.24 3.07 -1.55
C GLN A 247 -32.98 2.72 -0.74
N ILE A 248 -32.95 3.12 0.53
CA ILE A 248 -31.85 2.78 1.44
C ILE A 248 -31.80 1.27 1.67
N ASN A 249 -32.94 0.61 1.93
CA ASN A 249 -32.98 -0.84 2.15
C ASN A 249 -32.61 -1.68 0.91
N GLN A 250 -32.73 -1.12 -0.29
CA GLN A 250 -32.26 -1.78 -1.52
C GLN A 250 -30.74 -1.79 -1.62
N ARG A 251 -30.07 -0.76 -1.09
CA ARG A 251 -28.62 -0.60 -1.17
C ARG A 251 -27.90 -1.12 0.08
N LEU A 252 -28.49 -0.95 1.25
CA LEU A 252 -27.90 -1.24 2.55
C LEU A 252 -28.76 -2.21 3.33
N LYS A 253 -28.10 -3.10 4.06
CA LYS A 253 -28.74 -4.01 5.00
C LYS A 253 -28.27 -3.73 6.40
N PHE A 254 -29.21 -3.67 7.33
CA PHE A 254 -28.97 -3.39 8.74
C PHE A 254 -29.19 -4.64 9.57
N TYR A 255 -28.31 -4.86 10.54
CA TYR A 255 -28.39 -5.98 11.46
C TYR A 255 -28.06 -5.51 12.87
N GLY A 256 -28.95 -5.78 13.81
CA GLY A 256 -28.80 -5.46 15.22
C GLY A 256 -28.35 -6.66 16.05
N SER A 257 -27.73 -6.38 17.20
CA SER A 257 -27.49 -7.38 18.25
C SER A 257 -28.65 -7.53 19.22
N ASP A 258 -29.46 -6.48 19.39
CA ASP A 258 -30.68 -6.48 20.19
C ASP A 258 -31.76 -5.68 19.44
N GLU A 259 -32.95 -6.26 19.29
CA GLU A 259 -34.04 -5.69 18.49
C GLU A 259 -34.50 -4.32 19.02
N MET A 260 -34.68 -4.21 20.34
CA MET A 260 -35.18 -2.99 20.98
C MET A 260 -34.17 -1.84 20.89
N ASN A 261 -32.89 -2.11 21.15
CA ASN A 261 -31.83 -1.11 21.03
C ASN A 261 -31.62 -0.69 19.57
N THR A 262 -31.74 -1.62 18.63
CA THR A 262 -31.63 -1.35 17.19
C THR A 262 -32.76 -0.43 16.73
N ALA A 263 -33.99 -0.70 17.16
CA ALA A 263 -35.15 0.15 16.84
C ALA A 263 -34.99 1.59 17.39
N LYS A 264 -34.41 1.74 18.59
CA LYS A 264 -34.13 3.06 19.19
C LYS A 264 -33.01 3.81 18.46
N LEU A 265 -31.97 3.09 18.02
CA LEU A 265 -30.81 3.67 17.36
C LEU A 265 -31.12 4.11 15.92
N LEU A 266 -31.86 3.29 15.18
CA LEU A 266 -32.17 3.50 13.75
C LEU A 266 -33.29 4.52 13.52
N THR A 267 -33.12 5.70 14.12
CA THR A 267 -33.93 6.89 13.82
C THR A 267 -33.74 7.33 12.36
N PRO A 268 -34.71 8.05 11.75
CA PRO A 268 -34.57 8.52 10.37
C PRO A 268 -33.28 9.34 10.13
N GLY A 269 -32.91 10.22 11.07
CA GLY A 269 -31.67 10.99 10.97
C GLY A 269 -30.40 10.14 11.01
N PHE A 270 -30.38 9.11 11.86
CA PHE A 270 -29.25 8.18 11.91
C PHE A 270 -29.14 7.33 10.63
N VAL A 271 -30.27 6.87 10.08
CA VAL A 271 -30.31 6.12 8.82
C VAL A 271 -29.82 6.98 7.65
N LEU A 272 -30.20 8.26 7.59
CA LEU A 272 -29.71 9.19 6.56
C LEU A 272 -28.18 9.39 6.67
N ARG A 273 -27.64 9.60 7.89
CA ARG A 273 -26.19 9.69 8.09
C ARG A 273 -25.45 8.43 7.62
N ILE A 274 -26.02 7.24 7.85
CA ILE A 274 -25.47 5.99 7.31
C ILE A 274 -25.51 5.99 5.78
N ALA A 275 -26.64 6.39 5.18
CA ALA A 275 -26.77 6.43 3.72
C ALA A 275 -25.76 7.39 3.07
N ASP A 276 -25.56 8.57 3.67
CA ASP A 276 -24.57 9.56 3.25
C ASP A 276 -23.16 8.99 3.37
N PHE A 277 -22.83 8.33 4.49
CA PHE A 277 -21.55 7.64 4.66
C PHE A 277 -21.33 6.63 3.53
N PHE A 278 -22.32 5.80 3.21
CA PHE A 278 -22.21 4.80 2.14
C PHE A 278 -22.39 5.35 0.72
N GLN A 279 -22.62 6.64 0.50
CA GLN A 279 -22.98 7.19 -0.81
C GLN A 279 -21.94 6.89 -1.91
N GLN A 280 -20.65 6.97 -1.58
CA GLN A 280 -19.53 6.78 -2.50
C GLN A 280 -18.62 5.59 -2.14
N ARG A 281 -19.05 4.72 -1.23
CA ARG A 281 -18.25 3.58 -0.80
C ARG A 281 -19.07 2.31 -0.62
N GLU A 282 -18.36 1.20 -0.73
CA GLU A 282 -18.89 -0.12 -0.41
C GLU A 282 -18.11 -0.69 0.78
N GLY A 283 -18.73 -1.62 1.50
CA GLY A 283 -18.10 -2.30 2.60
C GLY A 283 -19.06 -2.70 3.71
N ASP A 284 -18.45 -3.05 4.84
CA ASP A 284 -19.13 -3.39 6.07
C ASP A 284 -18.75 -2.36 7.15
N LEU A 285 -19.75 -1.85 7.88
CA LEU A 285 -19.59 -0.97 9.03
C LEU A 285 -20.18 -1.67 10.26
N LEU A 286 -19.35 -1.95 11.27
CA LEU A 286 -19.74 -2.74 12.43
C LEU A 286 -19.44 -1.96 13.71
N PHE A 287 -20.46 -1.78 14.55
CA PHE A 287 -20.37 -1.28 15.91
C PHE A 287 -20.40 -2.45 16.87
N HIS A 288 -19.32 -2.63 17.62
CA HIS A 288 -19.21 -3.76 18.52
C HIS A 288 -20.34 -3.73 19.59
N PRO A 289 -20.94 -4.88 19.97
CA PRO A 289 -22.09 -4.91 20.89
C PRO A 289 -21.81 -4.42 22.31
N HIS A 290 -20.59 -4.60 22.81
CA HIS A 290 -20.24 -4.31 24.22
C HIS A 290 -19.05 -3.35 24.37
N ASN A 291 -17.98 -3.57 23.61
CA ASN A 291 -16.86 -2.65 23.52
C ASN A 291 -17.25 -1.40 22.72
N LYS A 292 -16.84 -0.22 23.18
CA LYS A 292 -17.02 1.05 22.48
C LYS A 292 -16.09 1.14 21.28
N MET A 293 -16.40 0.42 20.21
CA MET A 293 -15.54 0.32 19.04
C MET A 293 -16.36 0.19 17.76
N LEU A 294 -15.91 0.91 16.74
CA LEU A 294 -16.40 0.83 15.37
C LEU A 294 -15.34 0.22 14.48
N CYS A 295 -15.74 -0.65 13.54
CA CYS A 295 -14.91 -1.19 12.49
C CYS A 295 -15.56 -0.89 11.15
N TYR A 296 -14.89 -0.16 10.28
CA TYR A 296 -15.24 -0.08 8.86
C TYR A 296 -14.24 -0.89 8.04
N ILE A 297 -14.71 -1.63 7.04
CA ILE A 297 -13.86 -2.39 6.11
C ILE A 297 -14.47 -2.38 4.70
N GLY A 298 -13.64 -2.08 3.69
CA GLY A 298 -14.03 -1.98 2.29
C GLY A 298 -12.89 -2.34 1.34
N SER A 299 -13.09 -2.14 0.04
CA SER A 299 -12.15 -2.53 -1.04
C SER A 299 -11.20 -1.43 -1.49
N GLN A 300 -11.33 -0.20 -0.97
CA GLN A 300 -10.48 0.93 -1.36
C GLN A 300 -9.17 0.91 -0.57
N ASP A 301 -8.03 0.97 -1.26
CA ASP A 301 -6.72 1.01 -0.62
C ASP A 301 -6.46 2.35 0.09
N LEU A 302 -6.45 2.30 1.42
CA LEU A 302 -6.24 3.46 2.28
C LEU A 302 -4.77 3.92 2.32
N PHE A 303 -3.83 3.09 1.86
CA PHE A 303 -2.41 3.42 1.77
C PHE A 303 -1.98 3.80 0.35
N GLN A 304 -2.91 3.79 -0.61
CA GLN A 304 -2.62 4.14 -1.99
C GLN A 304 -2.41 5.65 -2.18
N ILE A 305 -1.32 5.97 -2.88
CA ILE A 305 -0.95 7.33 -3.24
C ILE A 305 -1.61 7.76 -4.57
N SER A 306 -2.14 8.97 -4.60
CA SER A 306 -2.80 9.60 -5.76
C SER A 306 -1.89 9.84 -6.96
N SER A 307 -0.61 10.09 -6.73
CA SER A 307 0.35 10.49 -7.76
C SER A 307 1.59 9.63 -7.68
N ARG A 308 1.59 8.44 -8.29
CA ARG A 308 2.86 7.72 -8.48
C ARG A 308 3.57 8.39 -9.65
N ALA A 309 4.57 9.23 -9.38
CA ALA A 309 5.43 9.77 -10.43
C ALA A 309 5.99 8.57 -11.22
N LYS A 310 5.69 8.48 -12.53
CA LYS A 310 5.99 7.30 -13.35
C LYS A 310 7.47 6.94 -13.38
N SER A 311 8.34 7.89 -13.06
CA SER A 311 9.78 7.73 -12.98
C SER A 311 10.38 8.98 -12.35
N ILE A 312 10.93 8.85 -11.14
CA ILE A 312 11.64 9.92 -10.45
C ILE A 312 13.11 9.79 -10.83
N HIS A 313 13.65 10.76 -11.56
CA HIS A 313 15.02 10.73 -12.07
C HIS A 313 15.95 11.72 -11.38
N ASP A 314 15.39 12.65 -10.61
CA ASP A 314 16.16 13.61 -9.85
C ASP A 314 15.53 13.95 -8.49
N ILE A 315 16.31 14.63 -7.65
CA ILE A 315 15.94 14.98 -6.28
C ILE A 315 14.85 16.06 -6.23
N SER A 316 14.75 16.91 -7.25
CA SER A 316 13.71 17.94 -7.33
C SER A 316 12.35 17.32 -7.63
N GLU A 317 12.31 16.35 -8.54
CA GLU A 317 11.15 15.49 -8.82
C GLU A 317 10.74 14.71 -7.58
N LEU A 318 11.70 14.12 -6.85
CA LEU A 318 11.43 13.42 -5.59
C LEU A 318 10.77 14.35 -4.58
N ARG A 319 11.33 15.54 -4.34
CA ARG A 319 10.73 16.55 -3.46
C ARG A 319 9.33 16.95 -3.92
N GLY A 320 9.13 17.17 -5.22
CA GLY A 320 7.84 17.51 -5.81
C GLY A 320 6.79 16.42 -5.59
N HIS A 321 7.17 15.17 -5.77
CA HIS A 321 6.37 13.98 -5.49
C HIS A 321 6.00 13.91 -4.00
N LEU A 322 7.01 13.94 -3.11
CA LEU A 322 6.82 13.91 -1.66
C LEU A 322 5.95 15.06 -1.13
N ARG A 323 5.97 16.22 -1.80
CA ARG A 323 5.13 17.37 -1.43
C ARG A 323 3.66 17.19 -1.83
N THR A 324 3.41 16.63 -3.00
CA THR A 324 2.08 16.69 -3.64
C THR A 324 1.24 15.43 -3.48
N PHE A 325 1.84 14.29 -3.10
CA PHE A 325 1.08 13.06 -2.92
C PHE A 325 -0.03 13.19 -1.87
N LYS A 326 -1.12 12.46 -2.08
CA LYS A 326 -2.22 12.34 -1.12
C LYS A 326 -2.70 10.90 -1.02
N LEU A 327 -3.17 10.52 0.17
CA LEU A 327 -3.93 9.30 0.41
C LEU A 327 -5.43 9.61 0.28
N ILE A 328 -5.91 9.80 -0.96
CA ILE A 328 -7.27 10.30 -1.24
C ILE A 328 -8.34 9.43 -0.56
N ALA A 329 -8.19 8.10 -0.61
CA ALA A 329 -9.14 7.18 0.01
C ALA A 329 -9.17 7.34 1.55
N LEU A 330 -8.01 7.51 2.18
CA LEU A 330 -7.91 7.76 3.62
C LEU A 330 -8.50 9.12 4.00
N GLU A 331 -8.17 10.18 3.26
CA GLU A 331 -8.68 11.54 3.51
C GLU A 331 -10.22 11.59 3.41
N ASN A 332 -10.78 10.98 2.36
CA ASN A 332 -12.23 10.87 2.20
C ASN A 332 -12.85 10.04 3.32
N LEU A 333 -12.26 8.89 3.66
CA LEU A 333 -12.77 8.04 4.75
C LEU A 333 -12.75 8.76 6.10
N GLN A 334 -11.66 9.46 6.42
CA GLN A 334 -11.53 10.24 7.63
C GLN A 334 -12.61 11.33 7.70
N ARG A 335 -12.75 12.14 6.65
CA ARG A 335 -13.76 13.20 6.61
C ARG A 335 -15.15 12.65 6.82
N ASP A 336 -15.50 11.60 6.08
CA ASP A 336 -16.86 11.10 6.05
C ASP A 336 -17.20 10.31 7.34
N LEU A 337 -16.21 9.66 7.99
CA LEU A 337 -16.39 9.06 9.32
C LEU A 337 -16.52 10.11 10.43
N LEU A 338 -15.74 11.19 10.40
CA LEU A 338 -15.86 12.27 11.39
C LEU A 338 -17.21 12.99 11.28
N LEU A 339 -17.70 13.21 10.06
CA LEU A 339 -19.04 13.74 9.82
C LEU A 339 -20.15 12.79 10.32
N PHE A 340 -19.92 11.48 10.22
CA PHE A 340 -20.86 10.45 10.66
C PHE A 340 -20.90 10.28 12.19
N LEU A 341 -19.76 10.44 12.86
CA LEU A 341 -19.64 10.27 14.31
C LEU A 341 -20.14 11.47 15.13
N LYS A 342 -20.33 12.63 14.48
CA LYS A 342 -21.09 13.77 15.00
C LYS A 342 -22.57 13.44 14.98
#